data_AF-A0A7C4T4N4-F1
#
_entry.id   AF-A0A7C4T4N4-F1
#
_cell.length_a   1.000
_cell.length_b   1.000
_cell.length_c   1.000
_cell.angle_alpha   90.00
_cell.angle_beta   90.00
_cell.angle_gamma   90.00
#
_symmetry.space_group_name_H-M   'P 1'
#
loop_
_entity.id
_entity.type
_entity.pdbx_description
1 polymer ?
#
loop_
_entity_poly.entity_id
_entity_poly.type
_entity_poly.pdbx_seq_one_letter_code
_entity_poly.pdbx_strand_id
1 'polypeptide(L)'
;MKTMMLVLLCSILVAMCGAVPAFPGAQGYGAIATGGRGGEVYEVTNLNDSGPGSLRDALNHNTPRTIVFRVSGTIHLNSNLSLKYGNVTIAGQTAPGDGICIANGSLYAGYDNVIIRYIRCRLGDQWPDGTDNDDADATWGRYGNRIILDHVTASWSVD
;
A
#
# COMPACT_ATOMS: atom_id res chain seq x y z
N MET A 1 27.01 -44.77 30.57
CA MET A 1 27.08 -44.26 29.17
C MET A 1 25.86 -44.70 28.36
N LYS A 2 24.62 -44.29 28.70
CA LYS A 2 23.44 -44.57 27.84
C LYS A 2 22.32 -43.49 27.89
N THR A 3 22.38 -42.54 28.82
CA THR A 3 21.28 -41.58 29.02
C THR A 3 21.51 -40.19 28.40
N MET A 4 22.63 -39.97 27.72
CA MET A 4 23.02 -38.65 27.20
C MET A 4 22.70 -38.44 25.71
N MET A 5 22.01 -39.39 25.08
CA MET A 5 21.76 -39.43 23.63
C MET A 5 20.27 -39.26 23.29
N LEU A 6 19.49 -38.61 24.15
CA LEU A 6 18.06 -38.34 23.92
C LEU A 6 17.64 -36.87 24.17
N VAL A 7 18.59 -35.97 24.41
CA VAL A 7 18.33 -34.51 24.50
C VAL A 7 18.72 -33.79 23.20
N LEU A 8 19.50 -34.44 22.33
CA LEU A 8 20.03 -33.83 21.11
C LEU A 8 19.09 -33.91 19.88
N LEU A 9 17.96 -34.63 19.98
CA LEU A 9 17.01 -34.77 18.86
C LEU A 9 15.93 -33.67 18.78
N CYS A 10 15.84 -32.78 19.77
CA CYS A 10 14.79 -31.74 19.80
C CYS A 10 15.24 -30.38 19.23
N SER A 11 16.46 -30.29 18.68
CA SER A 11 17.06 -29.01 18.27
C SER A 11 17.07 -28.76 16.75
N ILE A 12 16.53 -29.67 15.93
CA ILE A 12 16.58 -29.57 14.46
C ILE A 12 15.17 -29.57 13.84
N LEU A 13 14.22 -28.93 14.51
CA LEU A 13 13.05 -28.37 13.83
C LEU A 13 13.25 -26.86 13.73
N VAL A 14 14.33 -26.44 13.06
CA VAL A 14 14.29 -25.15 12.38
C VAL A 14 13.25 -25.32 11.29
N ALA A 15 12.01 -24.93 11.60
CA ALA A 15 10.97 -24.85 10.62
C ALA A 15 11.54 -24.09 9.42
N MET A 16 11.61 -24.74 8.26
CA MET A 16 11.76 -24.05 6.99
C MET A 16 10.46 -23.27 6.78
N CYS A 17 10.31 -22.17 7.52
CA CYS A 17 9.23 -21.23 7.32
C CYS A 17 9.57 -20.52 6.01
N GLY A 18 9.02 -21.05 4.91
CA GLY A 18 9.05 -20.36 3.63
C GLY A 18 8.55 -18.93 3.82
N ALA A 19 9.10 -17.99 3.06
CA ALA A 19 8.74 -16.58 3.18
C ALA A 19 7.21 -16.43 3.15
N VAL A 20 6.64 -15.87 4.21
CA VAL A 20 5.19 -15.71 4.33
C VAL A 20 4.74 -14.72 3.25
N PRO A 21 3.86 -15.14 2.32
CA PRO A 21 3.44 -14.28 1.21
C PRO A 21 2.78 -13.00 1.73
N ALA A 22 2.80 -11.95 0.91
CA ALA A 22 2.23 -10.64 1.21
C ALA A 22 0.77 -10.74 1.68
N PHE A 23 0.01 -11.58 0.97
CA PHE A 23 -1.36 -11.99 1.28
C PHE A 23 -1.61 -13.39 0.70
N PRO A 24 -2.68 -14.11 1.12
CA PRO A 24 -3.02 -15.40 0.54
C PRO A 24 -3.16 -15.30 -0.99
N GLY A 25 -2.39 -16.10 -1.72
CA GLY A 25 -2.38 -16.10 -3.19
C GLY A 25 -1.41 -15.12 -3.85
N ALA A 26 -0.63 -14.33 -3.10
CA ALA A 26 0.40 -13.46 -3.71
C ALA A 26 1.46 -14.29 -4.46
N GLN A 27 1.77 -13.91 -5.69
CA GLN A 27 2.72 -14.56 -6.59
C GLN A 27 3.63 -13.53 -7.30
N GLY A 28 4.68 -14.00 -7.97
CA GLY A 28 5.63 -13.17 -8.69
C GLY A 28 6.71 -12.51 -7.81
N TYR A 29 7.49 -11.60 -8.40
CA TYR A 29 8.66 -11.00 -7.75
C TYR A 29 8.32 -10.14 -6.52
N GLY A 30 7.08 -9.64 -6.43
CA GLY A 30 6.58 -8.90 -5.27
C GLY A 30 5.96 -9.77 -4.17
N ALA A 31 5.84 -11.10 -4.36
CA ALA A 31 5.04 -11.97 -3.50
C ALA A 31 5.44 -11.97 -2.03
N ILE A 32 6.71 -11.68 -1.73
CA ILE A 32 7.27 -11.67 -0.37
C ILE A 32 7.36 -10.26 0.25
N ALA A 33 6.70 -9.27 -0.36
CA ALA A 33 6.51 -7.98 0.29
C ALA A 33 5.80 -8.18 1.64
N THR A 34 6.32 -7.58 2.71
CA THR A 34 5.68 -7.61 4.03
C THR A 34 4.81 -6.38 4.26
N GLY A 35 5.01 -5.31 3.49
CA GLY A 35 4.31 -4.04 3.65
C GLY A 35 4.41 -3.53 5.09
N GLY A 36 3.26 -3.21 5.68
CA GLY A 36 3.15 -2.73 7.07
C GLY A 36 3.05 -3.81 8.15
N ARG A 37 3.30 -5.10 7.84
CA ARG A 37 3.12 -6.20 8.79
C ARG A 37 3.94 -5.98 10.08
N GLY A 38 3.28 -6.14 11.23
CA GLY A 38 3.90 -5.93 12.55
C GLY A 38 4.08 -4.46 12.94
N GLY A 39 3.67 -3.54 12.08
CA GLY A 39 3.67 -2.11 12.31
C GLY A 39 2.35 -1.58 12.88
N GLU A 40 2.19 -0.27 12.78
CA GLU A 40 1.01 0.44 13.26
C GLU A 40 -0.15 0.35 12.28
N VAL A 41 -1.38 0.53 12.80
CA VAL A 41 -2.57 0.66 11.97
C VAL A 41 -2.97 2.12 11.94
N TYR A 42 -3.05 2.69 10.73
CA TYR A 42 -3.50 4.07 10.51
C TYR A 42 -4.89 4.05 9.88
N GLU A 43 -5.82 4.75 10.51
CA GLU A 43 -7.20 4.83 10.03
C GLU A 43 -7.42 6.13 9.26
N VAL A 44 -7.78 6.01 7.99
CA VAL A 44 -8.27 7.14 7.20
C VAL A 44 -9.73 7.37 7.56
N THR A 45 -10.01 8.53 8.13
CA THR A 45 -11.33 8.90 8.69
C THR A 45 -12.01 10.04 7.93
N ASN A 46 -11.34 10.62 6.94
CA ASN A 46 -11.91 11.65 6.07
C ASN A 46 -11.34 11.56 4.64
N LEU A 47 -11.99 12.26 3.71
CA LEU A 47 -11.64 12.29 2.28
C LEU A 47 -10.85 13.55 1.89
N ASN A 48 -10.38 14.34 2.86
CA ASN A 48 -9.62 15.55 2.58
C ASN A 48 -8.28 15.18 1.93
N ASP A 49 -7.76 16.04 1.07
CA ASP A 49 -6.44 15.84 0.45
C ASP A 49 -5.30 15.78 1.49
N SER A 50 -5.42 16.51 2.60
CA SER A 50 -4.40 16.63 3.64
C SER A 50 -4.99 16.91 5.03
N GLY A 51 -4.14 16.88 6.04
CA GLY A 51 -4.51 17.10 7.44
C GLY A 51 -4.87 15.82 8.20
N PRO A 52 -5.02 15.90 9.53
CA PRO A 52 -5.21 14.75 10.39
C PRO A 52 -6.30 13.79 9.91
N GLY A 53 -5.99 12.49 9.86
CA GLY A 53 -6.94 11.45 9.47
C GLY A 53 -7.16 11.29 7.96
N SER A 54 -6.43 12.02 7.13
CA SER A 54 -6.45 11.82 5.68
C SER A 54 -5.50 10.70 5.24
N LEU A 55 -5.65 10.23 3.99
CA LEU A 55 -4.70 9.27 3.41
C LEU A 55 -3.29 9.86 3.33
N ARG A 56 -3.16 11.15 2.99
CA ARG A 56 -1.86 11.82 2.91
C ARG A 56 -1.16 11.91 4.26
N ASP A 57 -1.94 12.17 5.32
CA ASP A 57 -1.44 12.14 6.70
C ASP A 57 -0.90 10.76 7.06
N ALA A 58 -1.70 9.70 6.86
CA ALA A 58 -1.29 8.32 7.08
C ALA A 58 -0.04 7.92 6.28
N LEU A 59 0.12 8.45 5.06
CA LEU A 59 1.30 8.21 4.23
C LEU A 59 2.55 8.97 4.68
N ASN A 60 2.44 10.06 5.44
CA ASN A 60 3.58 10.82 5.92
C ASN A 60 4.29 10.20 7.14
N HIS A 61 3.81 9.07 7.68
CA HIS A 61 4.46 8.40 8.81
C HIS A 61 5.61 7.48 8.35
N ASN A 62 6.77 7.62 9.00
CA ASN A 62 7.98 6.83 8.72
C ASN A 62 8.08 5.53 9.56
N THR A 63 6.93 4.98 9.97
CA THR A 63 6.85 3.68 10.65
C THR A 63 6.28 2.65 9.68
N PRO A 64 6.63 1.35 9.81
CA PRO A 64 5.89 0.30 9.13
C PRO A 64 4.40 0.43 9.46
N ARG A 65 3.55 0.45 8.45
CA ARG A 65 2.15 0.84 8.65
C ARG A 65 1.17 0.17 7.71
N THR A 66 0.04 -0.26 8.27
CA THR A 66 -1.13 -0.69 7.51
C THR A 66 -2.19 0.40 7.57
N ILE A 67 -2.52 0.93 6.40
CA ILE A 67 -3.53 1.96 6.23
C ILE A 67 -4.87 1.28 5.92
N VAL A 68 -5.85 1.56 6.76
CA VAL A 68 -7.24 1.08 6.64
C VAL A 68 -8.19 2.27 6.53
N PHE A 69 -9.39 2.04 6.02
CA PHE A 69 -10.34 3.11 5.71
C PHE A 69 -11.62 2.95 6.53
N ARG A 70 -12.04 4.04 7.18
CA ARG A 70 -13.34 4.18 7.86
C ARG A 70 -14.37 4.94 7.03
N VAL A 71 -13.93 5.46 5.89
CA VAL A 71 -14.74 6.19 4.92
C VAL A 71 -14.62 5.58 3.54
N SER A 72 -15.59 5.87 2.68
CA SER A 72 -15.63 5.48 1.28
C SER A 72 -15.93 6.69 0.41
N GLY A 73 -15.50 6.67 -0.84
CA GLY A 73 -15.70 7.76 -1.78
C GLY A 73 -14.41 8.16 -2.48
N THR A 74 -14.38 9.40 -2.96
CA THR A 74 -13.27 9.94 -3.75
C THR A 74 -12.47 10.94 -2.93
N ILE A 75 -11.16 10.73 -2.89
CA ILE A 75 -10.17 11.68 -2.39
C ILE A 75 -9.72 12.51 -3.59
N HIS A 76 -10.14 13.77 -3.64
CA HIS A 76 -9.72 14.73 -4.66
C HIS A 76 -8.41 15.38 -4.23
N LEU A 77 -7.35 15.11 -4.99
CA LEU A 77 -6.02 15.61 -4.67
C LEU A 77 -5.83 17.05 -5.12
N ASN A 78 -5.07 17.83 -4.34
CA ASN A 78 -4.56 19.15 -4.75
C ASN A 78 -3.10 19.10 -5.20
N SER A 79 -2.46 17.94 -5.04
CA SER A 79 -1.09 17.65 -5.51
C SER A 79 -0.90 16.13 -5.57
N ASN A 80 0.09 15.66 -6.31
CA ASN A 80 0.39 14.22 -6.40
C ASN A 80 0.54 13.60 -4.99
N LEU A 81 0.02 12.37 -4.85
CA LEU A 81 0.06 11.62 -3.60
C LEU A 81 1.23 10.64 -3.64
N SER A 82 2.16 10.78 -2.70
CA SER A 82 3.34 9.92 -2.60
C SER A 82 3.34 9.18 -1.27
N LEU A 83 3.78 7.92 -1.29
CA LEU A 83 3.93 7.12 -0.07
C LEU A 83 4.97 7.69 0.90
N LYS A 84 5.91 8.54 0.43
CA LYS A 84 7.08 9.14 1.12
C LYS A 84 8.06 8.18 1.82
N TYR A 85 7.57 7.07 2.35
CA TYR A 85 8.29 6.04 3.11
C TYR A 85 7.76 4.65 2.76
N GLY A 86 8.68 3.68 2.66
CA GLY A 86 8.37 2.27 2.41
C GLY A 86 7.71 1.55 3.60
N ASN A 87 7.67 0.22 3.54
CA ASN A 87 7.04 -0.65 4.56
C ASN A 87 5.57 -0.31 4.82
N VAL A 88 4.79 -0.21 3.74
CA VAL A 88 3.41 0.27 3.80
C VAL A 88 2.46 -0.72 3.14
N THR A 89 1.29 -0.89 3.76
CA THR A 89 0.14 -1.58 3.17
C THR A 89 -1.03 -0.62 3.08
N ILE A 90 -1.52 -0.32 1.88
CA ILE A 90 -2.81 0.33 1.67
C ILE A 90 -3.86 -0.76 1.46
N ALA A 91 -4.72 -0.97 2.45
CA ALA A 91 -5.73 -2.02 2.46
C ALA A 91 -7.11 -1.47 2.05
N GLY A 92 -7.28 -1.16 0.76
CA GLY A 92 -8.51 -0.55 0.22
C GLY A 92 -9.79 -1.36 0.46
N GLN A 93 -9.69 -2.68 0.60
CA GLN A 93 -10.83 -3.56 0.89
C GLN A 93 -11.45 -3.33 2.28
N THR A 94 -10.80 -2.53 3.13
CA THR A 94 -11.36 -2.15 4.45
C THR A 94 -12.34 -0.99 4.37
N ALA A 95 -12.35 -0.24 3.27
CA ALA A 95 -13.29 0.84 3.07
C ALA A 95 -14.74 0.30 3.01
N PRO A 96 -15.71 0.99 3.62
CA PRO A 96 -17.12 0.63 3.48
C PRO A 96 -17.62 0.85 2.05
N GLY A 97 -18.83 0.37 1.75
CA GLY A 97 -19.58 0.70 0.53
C GLY A 97 -18.77 0.56 -0.76
N ASP A 98 -18.75 1.62 -1.56
CA ASP A 98 -18.16 1.64 -2.91
C ASP A 98 -16.61 1.67 -2.92
N GLY A 99 -15.96 1.59 -1.76
CA GLY A 99 -14.51 1.63 -1.64
C GLY A 99 -13.91 3.03 -1.82
N ILE A 100 -12.60 3.07 -2.08
CA ILE A 100 -11.82 4.32 -2.19
C ILE A 100 -11.39 4.59 -3.63
N CYS A 101 -11.55 5.83 -4.05
CA CYS A 101 -11.01 6.37 -5.29
C CYS A 101 -10.06 7.52 -4.98
N ILE A 102 -8.92 7.57 -5.66
CA ILE A 102 -7.99 8.70 -5.68
C ILE A 102 -8.18 9.39 -7.03
N ALA A 103 -8.38 10.70 -7.03
CA ALA A 103 -8.65 11.48 -8.24
C ALA A 103 -7.87 12.79 -8.29
N ASN A 104 -7.83 13.39 -9.48
CA ASN A 104 -7.21 14.68 -9.80
C ASN A 104 -5.68 14.71 -9.73
N GLY A 105 -5.01 13.62 -9.32
CA GLY A 105 -3.55 13.55 -9.23
C GLY A 105 -3.04 12.11 -9.24
N SER A 106 -1.74 11.95 -9.50
CA SER A 106 -1.08 10.64 -9.52
C SER A 106 -0.89 10.06 -8.13
N LEU A 107 -0.99 8.73 -8.03
CA LEU A 107 -0.44 7.97 -6.91
C LEU A 107 0.97 7.44 -7.24
N TYR A 108 1.98 7.96 -6.56
CA TYR A 108 3.35 7.45 -6.64
C TYR A 108 3.57 6.32 -5.64
N ALA A 109 3.74 5.09 -6.16
CA ALA A 109 3.92 3.85 -5.40
C ALA A 109 5.39 3.39 -5.29
N GLY A 110 6.35 4.16 -5.82
CA GLY A 110 7.75 3.75 -5.94
C GLY A 110 8.56 3.88 -4.64
N TYR A 111 8.44 2.89 -3.76
CA TYR A 111 9.26 2.72 -2.56
C TYR A 111 9.52 1.23 -2.28
N ASP A 112 10.44 0.95 -1.35
CA ASP A 112 10.69 -0.43 -0.93
C ASP A 112 9.56 -0.97 -0.06
N ASN A 113 9.19 -2.22 -0.29
CA ASN A 113 8.26 -3.00 0.52
C ASN A 113 6.87 -2.37 0.62
N VAL A 114 6.17 -2.35 -0.51
CA VAL A 114 4.87 -1.68 -0.68
C VAL A 114 3.82 -2.69 -1.10
N ILE A 115 2.67 -2.66 -0.44
CA ILE A 115 1.48 -3.42 -0.80
C ILE A 115 0.33 -2.43 -0.98
N ILE A 116 -0.28 -2.36 -2.17
CA ILE A 116 -1.47 -1.54 -2.42
C ILE A 116 -2.54 -2.42 -3.02
N ARG A 117 -3.71 -2.46 -2.38
CA ARG A 117 -4.80 -3.33 -2.81
C ARG A 117 -6.16 -2.65 -2.82
N TYR A 118 -7.01 -3.04 -3.77
CA TYR A 118 -8.44 -2.68 -3.81
C TYR A 118 -8.72 -1.17 -3.77
N ILE A 119 -7.97 -0.39 -4.53
CA ILE A 119 -8.22 1.04 -4.71
C ILE A 119 -8.45 1.36 -6.20
N ARG A 120 -9.04 2.53 -6.45
CA ARG A 120 -9.15 3.10 -7.79
C ARG A 120 -8.29 4.35 -7.87
N CYS A 121 -7.57 4.52 -8.97
CA CYS A 121 -6.86 5.74 -9.34
C CYS A 121 -7.49 6.28 -10.63
N ARG A 122 -8.01 7.50 -10.59
CA ARG A 122 -8.72 8.19 -11.68
C ARG A 122 -8.20 9.61 -11.80
N LEU A 123 -7.04 9.77 -12.41
CA LEU A 123 -6.33 11.06 -12.50
C LEU A 123 -7.23 12.14 -13.11
N GLY A 124 -7.77 11.91 -14.31
CA GLY A 124 -8.49 12.94 -15.04
C GLY A 124 -7.53 13.90 -15.76
N ASP A 125 -8.06 14.83 -16.52
CA ASP A 125 -7.31 15.78 -17.35
C ASP A 125 -6.97 17.10 -16.65
N GLN A 126 -7.60 17.40 -15.50
CA GLN A 126 -7.43 18.67 -14.81
C GLN A 126 -7.28 18.54 -13.29
N TRP A 127 -6.51 19.45 -12.70
CA TRP A 127 -6.45 19.75 -11.28
C TRP A 127 -7.71 20.51 -10.81
N PRO A 128 -8.00 20.57 -9.49
CA PRO A 128 -9.12 21.34 -8.96
C PRO A 128 -9.12 22.84 -9.30
N ASP A 129 -7.96 23.41 -9.62
CA ASP A 129 -7.81 24.81 -10.03
C ASP A 129 -8.01 25.03 -11.54
N GLY A 130 -8.32 23.97 -12.28
CA GLY A 130 -8.56 24.00 -13.72
C GLY A 130 -7.29 23.95 -14.57
N THR A 131 -6.11 23.80 -13.97
CA THR A 131 -4.88 23.53 -14.73
C THR A 131 -4.83 22.08 -15.19
N ASP A 132 -4.17 21.82 -16.32
CA ASP A 132 -4.10 20.48 -16.89
C ASP A 132 -3.22 19.55 -16.02
N ASN A 133 -3.52 18.25 -16.04
CA ASN A 133 -2.79 17.23 -15.28
C ASN A 133 -1.49 16.74 -15.98
N ASP A 134 -1.04 17.44 -17.04
CA ASP A 134 0.11 17.09 -17.91
C ASP A 134 0.08 15.62 -18.40
N ASP A 135 1.19 15.09 -18.92
CA ASP A 135 1.36 13.69 -19.38
C ASP A 135 1.45 12.70 -18.19
N ALA A 136 0.52 12.80 -17.22
CA ALA A 136 0.61 12.06 -15.97
C ALA A 136 -0.08 10.68 -16.01
N ASP A 137 0.52 9.74 -15.29
CA ASP A 137 -0.02 8.42 -15.00
C ASP A 137 -0.96 8.46 -13.78
N ALA A 138 -2.08 7.73 -13.84
CA ALA A 138 -2.95 7.55 -12.67
C ALA A 138 -2.25 6.90 -11.48
N THR A 139 -1.33 5.97 -11.72
CA THR A 139 -0.39 5.47 -10.72
C THR A 139 0.91 5.02 -11.38
N TRP A 140 2.03 5.34 -10.75
CA TRP A 140 3.35 4.98 -11.25
C TRP A 140 4.34 4.76 -10.11
N GLY A 141 5.52 4.22 -10.41
CA GLY A 141 6.58 4.01 -9.43
C GLY A 141 7.91 3.69 -10.08
N ARG A 142 9.00 4.13 -9.45
CA ARG A 142 10.36 3.85 -9.92
C ARG A 142 11.27 3.56 -8.72
N TYR A 143 12.37 2.84 -8.97
CA TYR A 143 13.45 2.63 -7.99
C TYR A 143 13.04 1.98 -6.66
N GLY A 144 11.93 1.24 -6.61
CA GLY A 144 11.51 0.49 -5.43
C GLY A 144 11.57 -1.03 -5.61
N ASN A 145 11.76 -1.74 -4.52
CA ASN A 145 11.87 -3.21 -4.47
C ASN A 145 10.71 -3.81 -3.68
N ARG A 146 10.22 -4.99 -4.09
CA ARG A 146 9.09 -5.69 -3.45
C ARG A 146 7.84 -4.81 -3.36
N ILE A 147 7.36 -4.39 -4.53
CA ILE A 147 6.10 -3.66 -4.69
C ILE A 147 5.06 -4.64 -5.24
N ILE A 148 3.85 -4.60 -4.68
CA ILE A 148 2.69 -5.31 -5.22
C ILE A 148 1.50 -4.34 -5.32
N LEU A 149 0.99 -4.19 -6.54
CA LEU A 149 -0.31 -3.58 -6.83
C LEU A 149 -1.25 -4.73 -7.18
N ASP A 150 -2.29 -4.95 -6.38
CA ASP A 150 -3.24 -6.05 -6.57
C ASP A 150 -4.68 -5.54 -6.48
N HIS A 151 -5.54 -5.93 -7.44
CA HIS A 151 -6.91 -5.41 -7.54
C HIS A 151 -6.98 -3.87 -7.54
N VAL A 152 -6.03 -3.22 -8.21
CA VAL A 152 -6.04 -1.77 -8.45
C VAL A 152 -6.68 -1.50 -9.80
N THR A 153 -7.62 -0.56 -9.86
CA THR A 153 -8.13 -0.01 -11.13
C THR A 153 -7.43 1.32 -11.39
N ALA A 154 -6.69 1.43 -12.47
CA ALA A 154 -6.10 2.68 -12.94
C ALA A 154 -6.75 3.07 -14.27
N SER A 155 -7.31 4.28 -14.35
CA SER A 155 -7.94 4.79 -15.57
C SER A 155 -7.78 6.31 -15.66
N TRP A 156 -8.02 6.86 -16.85
CA TRP A 156 -7.96 8.30 -17.11
C TRP A 156 -6.58 8.90 -16.79
N SER A 157 -5.51 8.15 -17.06
CA SER A 157 -4.21 8.78 -17.33
C SER A 157 -4.35 9.72 -18.52
N VAL A 158 -3.53 10.76 -18.57
CA VAL A 158 -3.46 11.67 -19.71
C VAL A 158 -2.48 11.14 -20.76
N ASP A 159 -1.32 10.63 -20.29
CA ASP A 159 -0.18 10.03 -21.03
C ASP A 159 0.07 10.61 -22.43
#